data_AF-A0A3B9V5D1-F1
#
_entry.id   AF-A0A3B9V5D1-F1
#
_cell.length_a   1.000
_cell.length_b   1.000
_cell.length_c   1.000
_cell.angle_alpha   90.00
_cell.angle_beta   90.00
_cell.angle_gamma   90.00
#
_symmetry.space_group_name_H-M   'P 1'
#
loop_
_entity.id
_entity.type
_entity.pdbx_description
1 polymer ?
#
loop_
_entity_poly.entity_id
_entity_poly.type
_entity_poly.pdbx_seq_one_letter_code
_entity_poly.pdbx_strand_id
1 'polypeptide(L)'
;LWHINSNQPIQDSLIATKITNLDTQNWTLEDSTYPQGELAKLGFSKDQISIYKDQAKIGLKLKQHSKTYITPTLLLTLQACSDKVCLPPTTITLKP
;
A
#
# COMPACT_ATOMS: atom_id res chain seq x y z
N LEU A 1 9.16 -6.80 15.91
CA LEU A 1 8.81 -7.40 14.59
C LEU A 1 8.46 -6.28 13.62
N TRP A 2 9.05 -6.27 12.43
CA TRP A 2 8.74 -5.27 11.40
C TRP A 2 7.54 -5.69 10.56
N HIS A 3 6.73 -4.70 10.18
CA HIS A 3 5.53 -4.87 9.37
C HIS A 3 5.20 -3.56 8.63
N ILE A 4 4.24 -3.66 7.72
CA ILE A 4 3.62 -2.50 7.05
C ILE A 4 2.17 -2.42 7.50
N ASN A 5 1.61 -1.22 7.67
CA ASN A 5 0.17 -1.06 7.88
C ASN A 5 -0.62 -1.56 6.66
N SER A 6 -1.76 -2.21 6.86
CA SER A 6 -2.57 -2.68 5.73
C SER A 6 -3.18 -1.52 4.93
N ASN A 7 -3.86 -1.82 3.83
CA ASN A 7 -4.61 -0.81 3.08
C ASN A 7 -5.89 -0.35 3.80
N GLN A 8 -6.30 -1.06 4.85
CA GLN A 8 -7.46 -0.76 5.69
C GLN A 8 -7.03 -0.80 7.16
N PRO A 9 -6.21 0.15 7.62
CA PRO A 9 -5.87 0.23 9.04
C PRO A 9 -7.14 0.48 9.85
N ILE A 10 -7.19 -0.09 11.06
CA ILE A 10 -8.33 0.06 11.98
C ILE A 10 -8.36 1.47 12.59
N GLN A 11 -7.19 2.09 12.75
CA GLN A 11 -7.02 3.39 13.39
C GLN A 11 -6.70 4.45 12.33
N ASP A 12 -7.43 5.56 12.35
CA ASP A 12 -7.28 6.67 11.40
C ASP A 12 -5.89 7.35 11.45
N SER A 13 -5.19 7.21 12.58
CA SER A 13 -3.84 7.75 12.77
C SER A 13 -2.77 6.98 12.01
N LEU A 14 -3.07 5.76 11.54
CA LEU A 14 -2.13 4.92 10.81
C LEU A 14 -2.17 5.22 9.32
N ILE A 15 -0.98 5.25 8.70
CA ILE A 15 -0.88 5.49 7.26
C ILE A 15 -1.13 4.19 6.51
N ALA A 16 -2.22 4.15 5.74
CA ALA A 16 -2.60 3.01 4.92
C ALA A 16 -1.62 2.77 3.77
N THR A 17 -1.38 1.49 3.45
CA THR A 17 -0.70 1.13 2.20
C THR A 17 -1.60 1.47 1.02
N LYS A 18 -1.10 2.26 0.06
CA LYS A 18 -1.89 2.79 -1.05
C LYS A 18 -1.11 2.83 -2.35
N ILE A 19 -1.77 2.37 -3.42
CA ILE A 19 -1.34 2.55 -4.80
C ILE A 19 -2.04 3.78 -5.39
N THR A 20 -1.27 4.63 -6.08
CA THR A 20 -1.76 5.80 -6.81
C THR A 20 -1.23 5.76 -8.24
N ASN A 21 -2.10 5.98 -9.22
CA ASN A 21 -1.69 6.16 -10.61
C ASN A 21 -1.32 7.63 -10.87
N LEU A 22 -0.08 7.89 -11.27
CA LEU A 22 0.33 9.24 -11.70
C LEU A 22 0.16 9.47 -13.20
N ASP A 23 0.08 8.40 -13.99
CA ASP A 23 -0.10 8.48 -15.44
C ASP A 23 -1.59 8.32 -15.80
N THR A 24 -2.41 9.26 -15.33
CA THR A 24 -3.85 9.27 -15.63
C THR A 24 -4.14 9.62 -17.09
N GLN A 25 -3.16 10.20 -17.80
CA GLN A 25 -3.29 10.56 -19.21
C GLN A 25 -3.25 9.35 -20.14
N ASN A 26 -2.48 8.31 -19.80
CA ASN A 26 -2.35 7.10 -20.63
C ASN A 26 -3.00 5.85 -20.01
N TRP A 27 -3.20 5.86 -18.69
CA TRP A 27 -3.71 4.71 -17.93
C TRP A 27 -4.84 5.08 -16.97
N THR A 28 -5.76 4.13 -16.78
CA THR A 28 -6.74 4.13 -15.69
C THR A 28 -6.42 2.97 -14.75
N LEU A 29 -6.30 3.23 -13.45
CA LEU A 29 -6.32 2.19 -12.42
C LEU A 29 -7.77 1.82 -12.15
N GLU A 30 -8.26 0.74 -12.76
CA GLU A 30 -9.65 0.29 -12.63
C GLU A 30 -9.90 -0.34 -11.27
N ASP A 31 -8.95 -1.13 -10.78
CA ASP A 31 -9.05 -1.82 -9.50
C ASP A 31 -7.67 -2.09 -8.89
N SER A 32 -7.65 -2.20 -7.56
CA SER A 32 -6.49 -2.61 -6.77
C SER A 32 -6.93 -3.60 -5.71
N THR A 33 -6.52 -4.86 -5.86
CA THR A 33 -6.83 -5.94 -4.93
C THR A 33 -5.69 -6.11 -3.93
N TYR A 34 -5.97 -5.75 -2.68
CA TYR A 34 -5.04 -5.94 -1.57
C TYR A 34 -5.30 -7.27 -0.86
N PRO A 35 -4.28 -7.93 -0.31
CA PRO A 35 -4.51 -9.08 0.54
C PRO A 35 -5.19 -8.63 1.84
N GLN A 36 -5.89 -9.56 2.49
CA GLN A 36 -6.43 -9.31 3.82
C GLN A 36 -5.28 -9.06 4.80
N GLY A 37 -5.37 -7.98 5.60
CA GLY A 37 -4.40 -7.70 6.64
C GLY A 37 -4.57 -8.63 7.85
N GLU A 38 -3.46 -8.98 8.48
CA GLU A 38 -3.43 -9.72 9.74
C GLU A 38 -3.74 -8.77 10.90
N LEU A 39 -4.56 -9.21 11.86
CA LEU A 39 -4.82 -8.46 13.08
C LEU A 39 -3.73 -8.75 14.11
N ALA A 40 -2.90 -7.75 14.39
CA ALA A 40 -1.82 -7.85 15.35
C ALA A 40 -2.05 -6.92 16.54
N LYS A 41 -1.75 -7.41 17.75
CA LYS A 41 -1.62 -6.56 18.94
C LYS A 41 -0.14 -6.27 19.17
N LEU A 42 0.24 -5.01 19.00
CA LEU A 42 1.63 -4.59 19.22
C LEU A 42 1.78 -3.99 20.60
N GLY A 43 2.96 -4.12 21.21
CA GLY A 43 3.21 -3.70 22.58
C GLY A 43 2.94 -2.22 22.87
N PHE A 44 2.96 -1.37 21.83
CA PHE A 44 2.65 0.06 21.92
C PHE A 44 1.19 0.42 21.63
N SER A 45 0.42 -0.50 21.03
CA SER A 45 -0.98 -0.24 20.66
C SER A 45 -1.91 -0.82 21.71
N LYS A 46 -2.87 -0.02 22.18
CA LYS A 46 -3.94 -0.50 23.07
C LYS A 46 -4.88 -1.46 22.32
N ASP A 47 -5.10 -1.17 21.04
CA ASP A 47 -6.03 -1.89 20.17
C ASP A 47 -5.29 -2.76 19.15
N GLN A 48 -6.03 -3.69 18.52
CA GLN A 48 -5.50 -4.43 17.38
C GLN A 48 -5.27 -3.48 16.19
N ILE A 49 -4.26 -3.78 15.40
CA ILE A 49 -3.96 -3.09 14.15
C ILE A 49 -3.95 -4.09 13.00
N SER A 50 -4.31 -3.62 11.81
CA SER A 50 -4.30 -4.43 10.59
C SER A 50 -2.96 -4.23 9.86
N ILE A 51 -2.22 -5.32 9.65
CA ILE A 51 -0.84 -5.27 9.15
C ILE A 51 -0.61 -6.24 7.99
N TYR A 52 0.45 -5.96 7.23
CA TYR A 52 1.12 -6.90 6.35
C TYR A 52 2.47 -7.28 6.93
N LYS A 53 2.71 -8.59 7.02
CA LYS A 53 3.94 -9.17 7.53
C LYS A 53 4.50 -10.14 6.49
N ASP A 54 5.83 -10.27 6.46
CA ASP A 54 6.60 -11.17 5.61
C ASP A 54 6.45 -10.89 4.10
N GLN A 55 5.27 -11.12 3.52
CA GLN A 55 4.97 -10.83 2.12
C GLN A 55 3.51 -10.38 1.94
N ALA A 56 3.31 -9.32 1.15
CA ALA A 56 2.00 -8.92 0.64
C ALA A 56 2.05 -8.79 -0.89
N LYS A 57 1.03 -9.33 -1.56
CA LYS A 57 0.88 -9.25 -3.02
C LYS A 57 -0.34 -8.40 -3.34
N ILE A 58 -0.11 -7.27 -4.02
CA ILE A 58 -1.17 -6.35 -4.44
C ILE A 58 -1.40 -6.56 -5.94
N GLY A 59 -2.62 -6.96 -6.31
CA GLY A 59 -3.04 -7.08 -7.70
C GLY A 59 -3.52 -5.73 -8.22
N LEU A 60 -3.12 -5.36 -9.44
CA LEU A 60 -3.52 -4.11 -10.07
C LEU A 60 -4.17 -4.39 -11.42
N LYS A 61 -5.35 -3.80 -11.64
CA LYS A 61 -6.01 -3.83 -12.94
C LYS A 61 -5.87 -2.46 -13.60
N LEU A 62 -5.01 -2.41 -14.61
CA LEU A 62 -4.74 -1.20 -15.38
C LEU A 62 -5.39 -1.29 -16.76
N LYS A 63 -6.03 -0.22 -17.18
CA LYS A 63 -6.56 -0.06 -18.53
C LYS A 63 -5.80 1.03 -19.25
N GLN A 64 -5.18 0.67 -20.37
CA GLN A 64 -4.54 1.62 -21.27
C GLN A 64 -5.59 2.32 -22.14
N HIS A 65 -5.40 3.61 -22.38
CA HIS A 65 -6.18 4.37 -23.35
C HIS A 65 -5.32 5.10 -24.40
N SER A 66 -3.99 5.05 -24.27
CA SER A 66 -3.06 5.49 -25.33
C SER A 66 -3.06 4.52 -26.53
N LYS A 67 -2.82 5.05 -27.74
CA LYS A 67 -2.69 4.22 -28.96
C LYS A 67 -1.42 3.36 -28.97
N THR A 68 -0.35 3.88 -28.39
CA THR A 68 0.93 3.17 -28.23
C THR A 68 1.10 2.79 -26.78
N TYR A 69 1.65 1.60 -26.53
CA TYR A 69 1.98 1.17 -25.18
C TYR A 69 3.04 2.07 -24.55
N ILE A 70 2.77 2.54 -23.33
CA ILE A 70 3.68 3.35 -22.52
C ILE A 70 3.70 2.69 -21.13
N THR A 71 4.88 2.43 -20.57
CA THR A 71 4.96 1.86 -19.22
C THR A 71 4.30 2.80 -18.19
N PRO A 72 3.31 2.33 -17.41
CA PRO A 72 2.64 3.16 -16.43
C PRO A 72 3.57 3.56 -15.29
N THR A 73 3.38 4.76 -14.74
CA THR A 73 4.05 5.21 -13.53
C THR A 73 3.08 5.21 -12.36
N LEU A 74 3.33 4.34 -11.38
CA LEU A 74 2.53 4.22 -10.17
C LEU A 74 3.35 4.62 -8.95
N LEU A 75 2.66 5.05 -7.89
CA LEU A 75 3.26 5.26 -6.59
C LEU A 75 2.70 4.26 -5.59
N LEU A 76 3.57 3.63 -4.82
CA LEU A 76 3.25 2.88 -3.62
C LEU A 76 3.65 3.70 -2.41
N THR A 77 2.66 4.20 -1.68
CA THR A 77 2.87 4.83 -0.37
C THR A 77 2.62 3.79 0.72
N LEU A 78 3.55 3.67 1.66
CA LEU A 78 3.49 2.74 2.77
C LEU A 78 4.17 3.32 4.00
N GLN A 79 3.95 2.69 5.15
CA GLN A 79 4.65 3.02 6.39
C GLN A 79 5.15 1.74 7.05
N ALA A 80 6.46 1.67 7.26
CA ALA A 80 7.09 0.57 7.98
C ALA A 80 7.11 0.86 9.48
N CYS A 81 6.64 -0.10 10.26
CA CYS A 81 6.57 -0.01 11.70
C CYS A 81 7.21 -1.26 12.34
N SER A 82 7.81 -1.05 13.50
CA SER A 82 8.24 -2.11 14.42
C SER A 82 7.22 -2.25 15.56
N ASP A 83 7.52 -3.06 16.57
CA ASP A 83 6.78 -3.16 17.82
C ASP A 83 7.02 -1.97 18.79
N LYS A 84 7.73 -0.93 18.35
CA LYS A 84 8.07 0.23 19.20
C LYS A 84 7.95 1.58 18.51
N VAL A 85 8.19 1.62 17.20
CA VAL A 85 8.26 2.85 16.42
C VAL A 85 7.77 2.64 15.00
N CYS A 86 7.11 3.66 14.45
CA CYS A 86 6.84 3.78 13.03
C CYS A 86 7.81 4.76 12.39
N LEU A 87 8.37 4.37 11.25
CA LEU A 87 9.19 5.26 10.44
C LEU A 87 8.30 6.28 9.71
N PRO A 88 8.87 7.38 9.20
CA PRO A 88 8.16 8.26 8.29
C PRO A 88 7.58 7.48 7.10
N PRO A 89 6.41 7.89 6.57
CA PRO A 89 5.85 7.31 5.37
C PRO A 89 6.84 7.37 4.20
N THR A 90 6.89 6.31 3.41
CA THR A 90 7.74 6.21 2.23
C THR A 90 6.86 6.04 1.00
N THR A 91 7.23 6.74 -0.07
CA THR A 91 6.58 6.60 -1.38
C THR A 91 7.60 6.08 -2.37
N ILE A 92 7.27 4.96 -3.01
CA ILE A 92 8.11 4.25 -3.97
C ILE A 92 7.46 4.36 -5.35
N THR A 93 8.23 4.76 -6.36
CA THR A 93 7.77 4.72 -7.74
C THR A 93 7.87 3.31 -8.29
N LEU A 94 6.76 2.77 -8.78
CA LEU A 94 6.70 1.49 -9.48
C LEU A 94 6.62 1.74 -10.99
N LYS A 95 7.43 0.98 -11.73
CA LYS A 95 7.43 0.91 -13.20
C LYS A 95 7.22 -0.56 -13.57
N PRO A 96 5.96 -1.01 -13.69
CA PRO A 96 5.61 -2.41 -13.95
C PRO A 96 6.03 -2.88 -15.35
#